data_AF-A0A974C8C4-F1
#
_entry.id   AF-A0A974C8C4-F1
#
_cell.length_a   1.000
_cell.length_b   1.000
_cell.length_c   1.000
_cell.angle_alpha   90.00
_cell.angle_beta   90.00
_cell.angle_gamma   90.00
#
_symmetry.space_group_name_H-M   'P 1'
#
loop_
_entity.id
_entity.type
_entity.pdbx_description
1 polymer ?
#
loop_
_entity_poly.entity_id
_entity_poly.type
_entity_poly.pdbx_seq_one_letter_code
_entity_poly.pdbx_strand_id
1 'polypeptide(L)'
;MHCKDEPELVMEWDEVELSPRIRAAVRKANIKSAGSILTLSVPELQKLANLSVADVRHLQKAVSAVLRKNMGVTALQMYSEKAKFPSQHQKLSLGCKVLDNFLRGGIPLVGITEIAGESSAGKTQIGLQLCLSVQYPVEYGGLASGAVYICTEDAFPSKRLQQLIKSQHKLRSDVPSDVIKNIRFGDSIFVEHTADVDTLTECIKKKVPVLLLRGSIRLVVIDSIAALFRCEFAAKDAAVKAKHLQTLGAKLHNISNRFITPVLCINQVTDRVREMNSEQDDDLGLQDKKVVPALGISWSNQLLMRVMVARTQHTAPTELASGGILRTMEVVFAPHIAQSSCYYTVDLEGVKGLDDHVQN
;
A
#
# COMPACT_ATOMS: atom_id res chain seq x y z
N MET A 1 -8.23 22.04 12.85
CA MET A 1 -9.53 22.42 12.26
C MET A 1 -10.29 21.13 12.02
N HIS A 2 -11.42 20.93 12.69
CA HIS A 2 -12.14 19.65 12.73
C HIS A 2 -12.37 19.09 11.31
N CYS A 3 -11.99 17.82 11.09
CA CYS A 3 -12.54 17.01 10.01
C CYS A 3 -14.05 17.14 10.09
N LYS A 4 -14.65 17.82 9.12
CA LYS A 4 -16.06 17.59 8.83
C LYS A 4 -16.12 16.17 8.28
N ASP A 5 -16.82 15.33 9.02
CA ASP A 5 -17.12 13.96 8.67
C ASP A 5 -17.48 13.86 7.18
N GLU A 6 -16.65 13.17 6.39
CA GLU A 6 -17.19 12.49 5.22
C GLU A 6 -18.26 11.53 5.74
N PRO A 7 -19.42 11.39 5.06
CA PRO A 7 -20.42 10.45 5.50
C PRO A 7 -19.84 9.06 5.25
N GLU A 8 -19.17 8.48 6.26
CA GLU A 8 -19.28 7.05 6.44
C GLU A 8 -20.77 6.77 6.28
N LEU A 9 -21.14 5.94 5.30
CA LEU A 9 -22.46 5.34 5.22
C LEU A 9 -22.61 4.43 6.44
N VAL A 10 -22.65 5.04 7.63
CA VAL A 10 -23.15 4.48 8.87
C VAL A 10 -24.65 4.43 8.65
N MET A 11 -25.08 3.41 7.91
CA MET A 11 -26.47 3.10 7.80
C MET A 11 -26.99 2.92 9.23
N GLU A 12 -27.91 3.78 9.65
CA GLU A 12 -28.70 3.53 10.84
C GLU A 12 -29.40 2.20 10.61
N TRP A 13 -29.09 1.19 11.43
CA TRP A 13 -29.65 -0.16 11.36
C TRP A 13 -31.19 -0.19 11.36
N ASP A 14 -31.81 0.95 11.63
CA ASP A 14 -33.24 1.16 11.71
C ASP A 14 -33.91 1.11 10.33
N GLU A 15 -33.21 1.43 9.24
CA GLU A 15 -33.72 1.32 7.86
C GLU A 15 -33.72 -0.12 7.31
N VAL A 16 -32.98 -1.04 7.92
CA VAL A 16 -32.87 -2.43 7.44
C VAL A 16 -33.88 -3.30 8.16
N GLU A 17 -34.99 -3.67 7.51
CA GLU A 17 -35.96 -4.63 8.06
C GLU A 17 -35.27 -5.97 8.38
N LEU A 18 -34.98 -6.18 9.65
CA LEU A 18 -34.28 -7.36 10.18
C LEU A 18 -34.93 -7.75 11.49
N SER A 19 -34.97 -9.04 11.77
CA SER A 19 -35.42 -9.52 13.07
C SER A 19 -34.55 -8.95 14.20
N PRO A 20 -35.14 -8.60 15.37
CA PRO A 20 -34.38 -8.06 16.51
C PRO A 20 -33.21 -8.95 16.94
N ARG A 21 -33.37 -10.28 16.79
CA ARG A 21 -32.32 -11.27 17.04
C ARG A 21 -31.10 -11.07 16.15
N ILE A 22 -31.30 -10.90 14.84
CA ILE A 22 -30.19 -10.70 13.87
C ILE A 22 -29.51 -9.36 14.14
N ARG A 23 -30.27 -8.28 14.39
CA ARG A 23 -29.70 -6.97 14.74
C ARG A 23 -28.83 -7.03 16.00
N ALA A 24 -29.30 -7.70 17.04
CA ALA A 24 -28.54 -7.87 18.29
C ALA A 24 -27.25 -8.66 18.07
N ALA A 25 -27.30 -9.72 17.27
CA ALA A 25 -26.13 -10.54 16.93
C ALA A 25 -25.06 -9.74 16.18
N VAL A 26 -25.46 -8.93 15.19
CA VAL A 26 -24.56 -8.09 14.40
C VAL A 26 -23.93 -6.98 15.25
N ARG A 27 -24.71 -6.34 16.13
CA ARG A 27 -24.18 -5.35 17.10
C ARG A 27 -23.19 -5.99 18.07
N LYS A 28 -23.48 -7.20 18.57
CA LYS A 28 -22.58 -7.96 19.44
C LYS A 28 -21.27 -8.33 18.73
N ALA A 29 -21.33 -8.61 17.43
CA ALA A 29 -20.16 -8.88 16.60
C ALA A 29 -19.32 -7.62 16.27
N ASN A 30 -19.73 -6.44 16.76
CA ASN A 30 -19.07 -5.15 16.51
C ASN A 30 -18.91 -4.82 15.02
N ILE A 31 -19.87 -5.27 14.21
CA ILE A 31 -19.94 -4.96 12.78
C ILE A 31 -20.60 -3.58 12.66
N LYS A 32 -19.81 -2.57 12.31
CA LYS A 32 -20.25 -1.17 12.34
C LYS A 32 -20.86 -0.66 11.03
N SER A 33 -20.52 -1.28 9.89
CA SER A 33 -20.95 -0.81 8.57
C SER A 33 -21.74 -1.88 7.82
N ALA A 34 -22.85 -1.49 7.19
CA ALA A 34 -23.62 -2.33 6.30
C ALA A 34 -22.78 -2.86 5.12
N GLY A 35 -21.88 -2.03 4.56
CA GLY A 35 -20.95 -2.45 3.52
C GLY A 35 -20.04 -3.60 3.96
N SER A 36 -19.61 -3.60 5.24
CA SER A 36 -18.75 -4.66 5.77
C SER A 36 -19.43 -6.04 5.81
N ILE A 37 -20.76 -6.10 5.96
CA ILE A 37 -21.52 -7.35 5.86
C ILE A 37 -21.42 -7.94 4.46
N LEU A 38 -21.48 -7.10 3.41
CA LEU A 38 -21.40 -7.58 2.03
C LEU A 38 -19.98 -8.03 1.64
N THR A 39 -18.96 -7.52 2.32
CA THR A 39 -17.56 -7.92 2.08
C THR A 39 -17.14 -9.20 2.79
N LEU A 40 -17.89 -9.65 3.80
CA LEU A 40 -17.61 -10.87 4.55
C LEU A 40 -18.28 -12.07 3.91
N SER A 41 -17.57 -13.19 3.87
CA SER A 41 -18.14 -14.45 3.40
C SER A 41 -19.19 -14.99 4.38
N VAL A 42 -20.10 -15.84 3.88
CA VAL A 42 -21.13 -16.47 4.71
C VAL A 42 -20.52 -17.19 5.92
N PRO A 43 -19.47 -18.04 5.79
CA PRO A 43 -18.86 -18.71 6.94
C PRO A 43 -18.25 -17.75 7.96
N GLU A 44 -17.66 -16.64 7.52
CA GLU A 44 -17.09 -15.63 8.43
C GLU A 44 -18.18 -14.94 9.24
N LEU A 45 -19.29 -14.56 8.61
CA LEU A 45 -20.43 -13.96 9.28
C LEU A 45 -21.09 -14.92 10.26
N GLN A 46 -21.20 -16.21 9.91
CA GLN A 46 -21.70 -17.22 10.84
C GLN A 46 -20.82 -17.30 12.08
N LYS A 47 -19.49 -17.31 11.91
CA LYS A 47 -18.54 -17.37 13.02
C LYS A 47 -18.53 -16.10 13.87
N LEU A 48 -18.61 -14.93 13.25
CA LEU A 48 -18.56 -13.63 13.92
C LEU A 48 -19.85 -13.30 14.67
N ALA A 49 -21.00 -13.52 14.03
CA ALA A 49 -22.31 -13.16 14.57
C ALA A 49 -23.04 -14.34 15.25
N ASN A 50 -22.49 -15.55 15.18
CA ASN A 50 -23.13 -16.78 15.68
C ASN A 50 -24.56 -16.96 15.13
N LEU A 51 -24.70 -16.82 13.81
CA LEU A 51 -25.96 -16.89 13.08
C LEU A 51 -26.04 -18.15 12.21
N SER A 52 -27.27 -18.58 11.90
CA SER A 52 -27.49 -19.67 10.94
C SER A 52 -27.18 -19.21 9.50
N VAL A 53 -26.92 -20.15 8.58
CA VAL A 53 -26.73 -19.83 7.16
C VAL A 53 -27.94 -19.06 6.60
N ALA A 54 -29.15 -19.42 7.02
CA ALA A 54 -30.39 -18.78 6.57
C ALA A 54 -30.46 -17.33 7.05
N ASP A 55 -30.13 -17.07 8.32
CA ASP A 55 -30.11 -15.73 8.91
C ASP A 55 -29.04 -14.85 8.26
N VAL A 56 -27.85 -15.39 7.97
CA VAL A 56 -26.79 -14.66 7.29
C VAL A 56 -27.20 -14.29 5.86
N ARG A 57 -27.83 -15.21 5.12
CA ARG A 57 -28.34 -14.92 3.77
C ARG A 57 -29.47 -13.89 3.81
N HIS A 58 -30.35 -13.96 4.79
CA HIS A 58 -31.41 -12.97 4.99
C HIS A 58 -30.81 -11.59 5.31
N LEU A 59 -29.82 -11.54 6.20
CA LEU A 59 -29.06 -10.33 6.52
C LEU A 59 -28.41 -9.71 5.29
N GLN A 60 -27.66 -10.49 4.50
CA GLN A 60 -27.02 -10.00 3.28
C GLN A 60 -28.05 -9.52 2.25
N LYS A 61 -29.19 -10.21 2.12
CA LYS A 61 -30.27 -9.81 1.20
C LYS A 61 -30.89 -8.48 1.62
N ALA A 62 -31.20 -8.30 2.91
CA ALA A 62 -31.78 -7.07 3.43
C ALA A 62 -30.81 -5.89 3.29
N VAL A 63 -29.54 -6.08 3.67
CA VAL A 63 -28.50 -5.06 3.52
C VAL A 63 -28.26 -4.71 2.04
N SER A 64 -28.24 -5.71 1.15
CA SER A 64 -28.11 -5.48 -0.28
C SER A 64 -29.29 -4.68 -0.85
N ALA A 65 -30.52 -4.92 -0.40
CA ALA A 65 -31.68 -4.17 -0.86
C ALA A 65 -31.61 -2.69 -0.50
N VAL A 66 -31.10 -2.35 0.69
CA VAL A 66 -30.92 -0.95 1.11
C VAL A 66 -29.76 -0.29 0.36
N LEU A 67 -28.61 -0.97 0.23
CA LEU A 67 -27.44 -0.41 -0.48
C LEU A 67 -27.66 -0.27 -2.00
N ARG A 68 -28.50 -1.11 -2.60
CA ARG A 68 -28.89 -1.02 -4.02
C ARG A 68 -29.71 0.23 -4.37
N LYS A 69 -30.22 0.99 -3.39
CA LYS A 69 -30.88 2.29 -3.66
C LYS A 69 -29.94 3.27 -4.36
N ASN A 70 -28.62 3.05 -4.28
CA ASN A 70 -27.64 3.71 -5.14
C ASN A 70 -27.64 3.04 -6.53
N MET A 71 -28.34 3.67 -7.48
CA MET A 71 -28.32 3.31 -8.90
C MET A 71 -26.87 3.22 -9.41
N GLY A 72 -26.63 2.33 -10.38
CA GLY A 72 -25.32 2.22 -11.03
C GLY A 72 -24.84 3.58 -11.53
N VAL A 73 -23.60 3.93 -11.19
CA VAL A 73 -22.97 5.17 -11.65
C VAL A 73 -22.34 4.91 -13.02
N THR A 74 -22.48 5.86 -13.95
CA THR A 74 -21.84 5.72 -15.26
C THR A 74 -20.33 5.87 -15.15
N ALA A 75 -19.57 5.25 -16.07
CA ALA A 75 -18.11 5.40 -16.12
C ALA A 75 -17.69 6.88 -16.25
N LEU A 76 -18.45 7.68 -17.01
CA LEU A 76 -18.19 9.11 -17.17
C LEU A 76 -18.41 9.88 -15.86
N GLN A 77 -19.48 9.61 -15.13
CA GLN A 77 -19.70 10.23 -13.81
C GLN A 77 -18.59 9.87 -12.84
N MET A 78 -18.16 8.60 -12.79
CA MET A 78 -17.04 8.20 -11.96
C MET A 78 -15.76 8.98 -12.29
N TYR A 79 -15.47 9.18 -13.58
CA TYR A 79 -14.31 9.94 -14.04
C TYR A 79 -14.40 11.46 -13.79
N SER A 80 -15.57 12.05 -14.02
CA SER A 80 -15.78 13.50 -13.92
C SER A 80 -15.95 13.97 -12.47
N GLU A 81 -16.64 13.19 -11.64
CA GLU A 81 -16.99 13.57 -10.26
C GLU A 81 -15.90 13.12 -9.27
N LYS A 82 -14.67 13.62 -9.46
CA LYS A 82 -13.49 13.20 -8.67
C LYS A 82 -13.70 13.27 -7.16
N ALA A 83 -14.44 14.28 -6.69
CA ALA A 83 -14.77 14.46 -5.28
C ALA A 83 -15.66 13.35 -4.71
N LYS A 84 -16.49 12.69 -5.52
CA LYS A 84 -17.31 11.54 -5.10
C LYS A 84 -16.52 10.23 -5.09
N PHE A 85 -15.42 10.16 -5.83
CA PHE A 85 -14.58 8.97 -5.97
C PHE A 85 -13.11 9.28 -5.61
N PRO A 86 -12.82 9.74 -4.38
CA PRO A 86 -11.47 10.13 -3.98
C PRO A 86 -10.51 8.94 -4.03
N SER A 87 -10.97 7.72 -3.72
CA SER A 87 -10.15 6.50 -3.81
C SER A 87 -9.67 6.17 -5.23
N GLN A 88 -10.34 6.67 -6.27
CA GLN A 88 -9.92 6.49 -7.67
C GLN A 88 -8.95 7.58 -8.15
N HIS A 89 -8.98 8.77 -7.53
CA HIS A 89 -8.30 9.97 -8.04
C HIS A 89 -7.17 10.46 -7.16
N GLN A 90 -7.27 10.27 -5.85
CA GLN A 90 -6.27 10.66 -4.89
C GLN A 90 -5.21 9.57 -4.78
N LYS A 91 -3.97 10.01 -4.60
CA LYS A 91 -2.79 9.17 -4.45
C LYS A 91 -1.87 9.78 -3.40
N LEU A 92 -0.99 8.96 -2.83
CA LEU A 92 0.05 9.44 -1.94
C LEU A 92 1.30 9.76 -2.77
N SER A 93 1.71 11.03 -2.72
CA SER A 93 2.94 11.51 -3.34
C SER A 93 4.17 10.83 -2.75
N LEU A 94 5.17 10.58 -3.59
CA LEU A 94 6.51 10.17 -3.19
C LEU A 94 7.33 11.35 -2.67
N GLY A 95 6.80 12.57 -2.64
CA GLY A 95 7.53 13.78 -2.26
C GLY A 95 8.53 14.25 -3.32
N CYS A 96 8.37 13.81 -4.57
CA CYS A 96 9.20 14.21 -5.69
C CYS A 96 8.34 14.34 -6.95
N LYS A 97 8.21 15.56 -7.49
CA LYS A 97 7.34 15.87 -8.63
C LYS A 97 7.61 15.00 -9.86
N VAL A 98 8.89 14.72 -10.16
CA VAL A 98 9.26 13.88 -11.31
C VAL A 98 8.73 12.45 -11.13
N LEU A 99 8.95 11.86 -9.96
CA LEU A 99 8.46 10.51 -9.65
C LEU A 99 6.92 10.48 -9.55
N ASP A 100 6.31 11.53 -9.00
CA ASP A 100 4.86 11.64 -8.94
C ASP A 100 4.27 11.73 -10.35
N ASN A 101 4.84 12.54 -11.25
CA ASN A 101 4.41 12.63 -12.64
C ASN A 101 4.56 11.28 -13.35
N PHE A 102 5.71 10.62 -13.19
CA PHE A 102 5.95 9.27 -13.69
C PHE A 102 4.90 8.27 -13.20
N LEU A 103 4.53 8.31 -11.92
CA LEU A 103 3.49 7.47 -11.31
C LEU A 103 2.07 8.04 -11.42
N ARG A 104 1.85 9.06 -12.27
CA ARG A 104 0.56 9.73 -12.47
C ARG A 104 -0.10 10.19 -11.16
N GLY A 105 0.66 10.78 -10.25
CA GLY A 105 0.26 11.34 -8.96
C GLY A 105 0.78 10.58 -7.72
N GLY A 106 1.58 9.53 -7.88
CA GLY A 106 2.16 8.76 -6.77
C GLY A 106 1.54 7.37 -6.59
N ILE A 107 1.54 6.84 -5.35
CA ILE A 107 1.01 5.49 -5.07
C ILE A 107 -0.51 5.51 -4.80
N PRO A 108 -1.29 4.53 -5.31
CA PRO A 108 -2.72 4.43 -5.04
C PRO A 108 -3.04 4.31 -3.54
N LEU A 109 -4.14 4.93 -3.10
CA LEU A 109 -4.57 4.85 -1.70
C LEU A 109 -5.23 3.53 -1.33
N VAL A 110 -5.72 2.79 -2.32
CA VAL A 110 -6.40 1.52 -2.13
C VAL A 110 -5.67 0.47 -2.93
N GLY A 111 -5.37 -0.67 -2.32
CA GLY A 111 -4.59 -1.76 -2.91
C GLY A 111 -3.18 -1.87 -2.34
N ILE A 112 -2.48 -2.91 -2.79
CA ILE A 112 -1.11 -3.20 -2.39
C ILE A 112 -0.17 -2.75 -3.51
N THR A 113 0.76 -1.88 -3.18
CA THR A 113 1.86 -1.48 -4.06
C THR A 113 3.12 -2.21 -3.64
N GLU A 114 3.78 -2.87 -4.59
CA GLU A 114 5.06 -3.51 -4.37
C GLU A 114 6.20 -2.71 -5.00
N ILE A 115 7.29 -2.55 -4.23
CA ILE A 115 8.58 -2.14 -4.74
C ILE A 115 9.53 -3.32 -4.62
N ALA A 116 9.92 -3.89 -5.76
CA ALA A 116 10.84 -5.02 -5.84
C ALA A 116 12.16 -4.60 -6.49
N GLY A 117 13.27 -5.21 -6.09
CA GLY A 117 14.57 -4.90 -6.68
C GLY A 117 15.75 -5.52 -5.95
N GLU A 118 16.91 -5.46 -6.60
CA GLU A 118 18.18 -5.93 -6.01
C GLU A 118 18.60 -5.11 -4.78
N SER A 119 19.57 -5.62 -4.03
CA SER A 119 20.18 -4.86 -2.93
C SER A 119 20.77 -3.55 -3.45
N SER A 120 20.87 -2.53 -2.59
CA SER A 120 21.40 -1.19 -2.94
C SER A 120 20.55 -0.37 -3.93
N ALA A 121 19.43 -0.92 -4.44
CA ALA A 121 18.51 -0.20 -5.30
C ALA A 121 17.68 0.89 -4.59
N GLY A 122 17.86 1.15 -3.29
CA GLY A 122 17.19 2.30 -2.61
C GLY A 122 15.75 2.05 -2.15
N LYS A 123 15.28 0.79 -2.12
CA LYS A 123 13.91 0.41 -1.69
C LYS A 123 13.51 1.00 -0.32
N THR A 124 14.33 0.76 0.71
CA THR A 124 14.13 1.33 2.06
C THR A 124 14.11 2.86 2.06
N GLN A 125 14.85 3.52 1.16
CA GLN A 125 14.84 4.99 1.07
C GLN A 125 13.49 5.50 0.57
N ILE A 126 12.89 4.81 -0.41
CA ILE A 126 11.55 5.12 -0.89
C ILE A 126 10.52 4.90 0.23
N GLY A 127 10.64 3.80 0.99
CA GLY A 127 9.78 3.52 2.14
C GLY A 127 9.84 4.63 3.21
N LEU A 128 11.04 5.03 3.62
CA LEU A 128 11.22 6.14 4.57
C LEU A 128 10.68 7.47 4.04
N GLN A 129 10.90 7.76 2.76
CA GLN A 129 10.40 8.98 2.13
C GLN A 129 8.88 9.03 2.08
N LEU A 130 8.20 7.90 1.83
CA LEU A 130 6.74 7.81 1.89
C LEU A 130 6.22 8.00 3.32
N CYS A 131 6.92 7.50 4.35
CA CYS A 131 6.57 7.76 5.74
C CYS A 131 6.64 9.24 6.14
N LEU A 132 7.48 10.03 5.47
CA LEU A 132 7.48 11.49 5.63
C LEU A 132 6.40 12.14 4.75
N SER A 133 6.24 11.66 3.52
CA SER A 133 5.29 12.22 2.53
C SER A 133 3.83 12.12 2.99
N VAL A 134 3.44 11.04 3.65
CA VAL A 134 2.07 10.86 4.16
C VAL A 134 1.65 11.91 5.21
N GLN A 135 2.62 12.52 5.89
CA GLN A 135 2.37 13.48 6.96
C GLN A 135 2.06 14.88 6.44
N TYR A 136 2.35 15.17 5.17
CA TYR A 136 2.00 16.44 4.56
C TYR A 136 0.47 16.61 4.41
N PRO A 137 -0.03 17.84 4.36
CA PRO A 137 -1.41 18.11 3.99
C PRO A 137 -1.78 17.53 2.62
N VAL A 138 -3.08 17.32 2.41
CA VAL A 138 -3.62 16.76 1.16
C VAL A 138 -3.31 17.65 -0.05
N GLU A 139 -3.31 18.98 0.13
CA GLU A 139 -2.93 19.90 -0.94
C GLU A 139 -1.47 19.73 -1.43
N TYR A 140 -0.61 19.13 -0.61
CA TYR A 140 0.80 18.86 -0.91
C TYR A 140 1.06 17.37 -1.15
N GLY A 141 0.02 16.60 -1.48
CA GLY A 141 0.12 15.19 -1.86
C GLY A 141 0.28 14.21 -0.69
N GLY A 142 0.14 14.66 0.56
CA GLY A 142 0.10 13.79 1.73
C GLY A 142 -1.32 13.43 2.16
N LEU A 143 -1.47 12.88 3.36
CA LEU A 143 -2.74 12.47 3.97
C LEU A 143 -2.93 13.05 5.39
N ALA A 144 -2.13 14.05 5.76
CA ALA A 144 -2.13 14.73 7.05
C ALA A 144 -2.10 13.76 8.25
N SER A 145 -1.38 12.64 8.13
CA SER A 145 -1.40 11.55 9.10
C SER A 145 -0.09 10.78 9.11
N GLY A 146 0.14 9.98 10.15
CA GLY A 146 1.35 9.18 10.31
C GLY A 146 1.46 7.93 9.43
N ALA A 147 2.52 7.17 9.67
CA ALA A 147 2.77 5.86 9.06
C ALA A 147 3.06 4.81 10.13
N VAL A 148 2.81 3.54 9.80
CA VAL A 148 3.43 2.40 10.47
C VAL A 148 4.47 1.77 9.56
N TYR A 149 5.67 1.53 10.09
CA TYR A 149 6.77 0.87 9.42
C TYR A 149 7.05 -0.46 10.12
N ILE A 150 6.82 -1.56 9.42
CA ILE A 150 7.01 -2.91 9.93
C ILE A 150 8.33 -3.45 9.38
N CYS A 151 9.32 -3.60 10.24
CA CYS A 151 10.63 -4.16 9.94
C CYS A 151 10.65 -5.67 10.16
N THR A 152 11.15 -6.43 9.19
CA THR A 152 11.23 -7.90 9.26
C THR A 152 12.66 -8.45 9.29
N GLU A 153 13.64 -7.70 8.81
CA GLU A 153 15.05 -8.13 8.71
C GLU A 153 15.92 -7.31 9.64
N ASP A 154 16.07 -6.03 9.30
CA ASP A 154 17.01 -5.13 9.93
C ASP A 154 16.36 -4.23 10.98
N ALA A 155 17.20 -3.65 11.82
CA ALA A 155 16.80 -2.55 12.68
C ALA A 155 16.30 -1.36 11.85
N PHE A 156 15.27 -0.67 12.34
CA PHE A 156 14.74 0.50 11.67
C PHE A 156 15.83 1.57 11.49
N PRO A 157 16.04 2.12 10.28
CA PRO A 157 17.13 3.04 9.97
C PRO A 157 16.87 4.46 10.50
N SER A 158 16.75 4.60 11.82
CA SER A 158 16.36 5.82 12.53
C SER A 158 17.30 7.00 12.25
N LYS A 159 18.62 6.76 12.23
CA LYS A 159 19.62 7.80 11.90
C LYS A 159 19.38 8.38 10.50
N ARG A 160 19.03 7.51 9.54
CA ARG A 160 18.74 7.94 8.17
C ARG A 160 17.42 8.70 8.09
N LEU A 161 16.37 8.24 8.79
CA LEU A 161 15.13 9.00 8.90
C LEU A 161 15.37 10.44 9.39
N GLN A 162 16.19 10.61 10.43
CA GLN A 162 16.52 11.95 10.95
C GLN A 162 17.25 12.82 9.94
N GLN A 163 18.10 12.25 9.08
CA GLN A 163 18.72 12.99 7.97
C GLN A 163 17.67 13.45 6.95
N LEU A 164 16.73 12.56 6.58
CA LEU A 164 15.66 12.89 5.64
C LEU A 164 14.72 13.97 6.19
N ILE A 165 14.40 13.93 7.49
CA ILE A 165 13.60 14.95 8.17
C ILE A 165 14.27 16.33 8.06
N LYS A 166 15.57 16.41 8.38
CA LYS A 166 16.34 17.66 8.32
C LYS A 166 16.37 18.26 6.91
N SER A 167 16.36 17.41 5.89
CA SER A 167 16.43 17.82 4.49
C SER A 167 15.08 18.09 3.82
N GLN A 168 13.95 17.96 4.54
CA GLN A 168 12.62 18.14 3.95
C GLN A 168 12.42 19.49 3.25
N HIS A 169 12.97 20.58 3.82
CA HIS A 169 12.90 21.91 3.21
C HIS A 169 13.58 22.02 1.84
N LYS A 170 14.56 21.15 1.55
CA LYS A 170 15.24 21.11 0.25
C LYS A 170 14.52 20.18 -0.73
N LEU A 171 14.13 19.00 -0.25
CA LEU A 171 13.43 18.01 -1.05
C LEU A 171 12.05 18.52 -1.49
N ARG A 172 11.32 19.17 -0.58
CA ARG A 172 9.97 19.72 -0.77
C ARG A 172 9.99 21.24 -0.88
N SER A 173 10.78 21.74 -1.81
CA SER A 173 10.84 23.18 -2.13
C SER A 173 9.50 23.73 -2.66
N ASP A 174 8.58 22.84 -3.05
CA ASP A 174 7.20 23.16 -3.43
C ASP A 174 6.28 23.45 -2.24
N VAL A 175 6.69 23.13 -1.01
CA VAL A 175 5.88 23.30 0.20
C VAL A 175 6.41 24.50 1.01
N PRO A 176 5.54 25.41 1.48
CA PRO A 176 5.97 26.52 2.32
C PRO A 176 6.68 26.05 3.59
N SER A 177 7.76 26.76 3.96
CA SER A 177 8.59 26.39 5.12
C SER A 177 7.82 26.29 6.43
N ASP A 178 6.75 27.08 6.59
CA ASP A 178 5.96 27.10 7.82
C ASP A 178 5.10 25.84 7.96
N VAL A 179 4.60 25.30 6.83
CA VAL A 179 3.91 23.99 6.81
C VAL A 179 4.88 22.90 7.24
N ILE A 180 6.09 22.88 6.69
CA ILE A 180 7.12 21.88 7.04
C ILE A 180 7.48 21.95 8.53
N LYS A 181 7.67 23.15 9.09
CA LYS A 181 8.01 23.35 10.51
C LYS A 181 6.89 22.91 11.46
N ASN A 182 5.64 23.02 11.03
CA ASN A 182 4.48 22.62 11.83
C ASN A 182 4.30 21.09 11.89
N ILE A 183 4.92 20.33 10.98
CA ILE A 183 4.84 18.87 10.96
C ILE A 183 5.89 18.27 11.90
N ARG A 184 5.43 17.51 12.89
CA ARG A 184 6.31 16.71 13.77
C ARG A 184 6.58 15.34 13.17
N PHE A 185 7.45 15.32 12.16
CA PHE A 185 7.70 14.12 11.34
C PHE A 185 8.04 12.85 12.12
N GLY A 186 8.82 12.97 13.19
CA GLY A 186 9.26 11.81 13.99
C GLY A 186 8.17 11.20 14.86
N ASP A 187 7.23 12.01 15.35
CA ASP A 187 6.24 11.59 16.36
C ASP A 187 5.12 10.73 15.75
N SER A 188 4.96 10.79 14.43
CA SER A 188 3.87 10.12 13.70
C SER A 188 4.36 8.94 12.86
N ILE A 189 5.51 8.34 13.19
CA ILE A 189 6.00 7.11 12.55
C ILE A 189 6.10 6.02 13.61
N PHE A 190 5.18 5.07 13.58
CA PHE A 190 5.16 3.91 14.46
C PHE A 190 6.03 2.82 13.86
N VAL A 191 6.97 2.28 14.64
CA VAL A 191 7.88 1.23 14.19
C VAL A 191 7.53 -0.07 14.90
N GLU A 192 7.35 -1.14 14.14
CA GLU A 192 7.08 -2.49 14.63
C GLU A 192 8.12 -3.45 14.06
N HIS A 193 8.57 -4.41 14.88
CA HIS A 193 9.49 -5.45 14.45
C HIS A 193 8.79 -6.81 14.52
N THR A 194 8.82 -7.56 13.42
CA THR A 194 8.18 -8.88 13.31
C THR A 194 9.19 -9.89 12.81
N ALA A 195 9.35 -11.00 13.53
CA ALA A 195 10.38 -11.99 13.24
C ALA A 195 9.90 -13.15 12.36
N ASP A 196 8.59 -13.33 12.21
CA ASP A 196 7.96 -14.45 11.50
C ASP A 196 6.61 -14.04 10.88
N VAL A 197 6.05 -14.92 10.03
CA VAL A 197 4.78 -14.64 9.34
C VAL A 197 3.59 -14.51 10.30
N ASP A 198 3.60 -15.21 11.43
CA ASP A 198 2.51 -15.21 12.40
C ASP A 198 2.44 -13.89 13.19
N THR A 199 3.58 -13.41 13.66
CA THR A 199 3.73 -12.10 14.34
C THR A 199 3.41 -10.95 13.41
N LEU A 200 3.83 -11.02 12.13
CA LEU A 200 3.40 -10.04 11.11
C LEU A 200 1.88 -10.07 10.93
N THR A 201 1.31 -11.27 10.81
CA THR A 201 -0.13 -11.45 10.65
C THR A 201 -0.90 -10.92 11.87
N GLU A 202 -0.38 -11.11 13.08
CA GLU A 202 -0.97 -10.57 14.30
C GLU A 202 -0.88 -9.04 14.35
N CYS A 203 0.26 -8.46 14.00
CA CYS A 203 0.45 -7.01 13.91
C CYS A 203 -0.58 -6.37 12.97
N ILE A 204 -0.74 -6.95 11.77
CA ILE A 204 -1.72 -6.52 10.77
C ILE A 204 -3.16 -6.71 11.26
N LYS A 205 -3.47 -7.78 11.98
CA LYS A 205 -4.84 -8.04 12.47
C LYS A 205 -5.24 -7.16 13.66
N LYS A 206 -4.30 -6.89 14.57
CA LYS A 206 -4.61 -6.31 15.88
C LYS A 206 -4.07 -4.90 16.05
N LYS A 207 -2.79 -4.67 15.75
CA LYS A 207 -2.12 -3.38 16.03
C LYS A 207 -2.43 -2.33 14.98
N VAL A 208 -2.23 -2.66 13.69
CA VAL A 208 -2.43 -1.72 12.57
C VAL A 208 -3.86 -1.14 12.54
N PRO A 209 -4.94 -1.93 12.69
CA PRO A 209 -6.30 -1.40 12.69
C PRO A 209 -6.58 -0.47 13.87
N VAL A 210 -5.95 -0.67 15.03
CA VAL A 210 -6.09 0.23 16.19
C VAL A 210 -5.48 1.60 15.89
N LEU A 211 -4.31 1.64 15.24
CA LEU A 211 -3.67 2.90 14.84
C LEU A 211 -4.48 3.62 13.75
N LEU A 212 -5.04 2.88 12.79
CA LEU A 212 -5.89 3.43 11.73
C LEU A 212 -7.22 3.97 12.29
N LEU A 213 -7.87 3.24 13.20
CA LEU A 213 -9.12 3.68 13.84
C LEU A 213 -8.95 4.95 14.68
N ARG A 214 -7.74 5.18 15.22
CA ARG A 214 -7.40 6.41 15.95
C ARG A 214 -7.03 7.57 15.02
N GLY A 215 -6.95 7.33 13.71
CA GLY A 215 -6.44 8.32 12.75
C GLY A 215 -4.96 8.66 12.94
N SER A 216 -4.21 7.82 13.66
CA SER A 216 -2.79 8.07 13.92
C SER A 216 -1.91 7.75 12.72
N ILE A 217 -2.38 6.87 11.83
CA ILE A 217 -1.67 6.48 10.61
C ILE A 217 -2.61 6.45 9.40
N ARG A 218 -2.04 6.67 8.21
CA ARG A 218 -2.67 6.50 6.89
C ARG A 218 -1.73 5.85 5.88
N LEU A 219 -0.61 5.27 6.30
CA LEU A 219 0.29 4.49 5.46
C LEU A 219 0.79 3.27 6.23
N VAL A 220 0.83 2.11 5.56
CA VAL A 220 1.45 0.88 6.06
C VAL A 220 2.64 0.54 5.16
N VAL A 221 3.84 0.42 5.73
CA VAL A 221 5.04 -0.03 5.04
C VAL A 221 5.53 -1.33 5.66
N ILE A 222 5.82 -2.33 4.82
CA ILE A 222 6.42 -3.62 5.24
C ILE A 222 7.78 -3.75 4.56
N ASP A 223 8.86 -3.72 5.34
CA ASP A 223 10.25 -3.81 4.88
C ASP A 223 10.98 -4.98 5.57
N SER A 224 11.14 -6.13 4.93
CA SER A 224 10.66 -6.52 3.60
C SER A 224 9.72 -7.73 3.72
N ILE A 225 8.65 -7.78 2.93
CA ILE A 225 7.75 -8.94 2.97
C ILE A 225 8.49 -10.22 2.53
N ALA A 226 9.49 -10.10 1.67
CA ALA A 226 10.27 -11.22 1.13
C ALA A 226 10.95 -12.06 2.22
N ALA A 227 11.48 -11.37 3.24
CA ALA A 227 12.38 -11.94 4.23
C ALA A 227 11.76 -13.10 5.00
N LEU A 228 10.56 -12.88 5.51
CA LEU A 228 9.85 -13.84 6.36
C LEU A 228 9.59 -15.14 5.58
N PHE A 229 9.22 -15.01 4.31
CA PHE A 229 8.88 -16.17 3.48
C PHE A 229 10.10 -16.84 2.84
N ARG A 230 11.28 -16.20 2.84
CA ARG A 230 12.53 -16.79 2.34
C ARG A 230 13.17 -17.69 3.40
N CYS A 231 13.09 -17.31 4.67
CA CYS A 231 13.71 -18.05 5.76
C CYS A 231 12.85 -19.20 6.29
N GLU A 232 11.51 -19.10 6.18
CA GLU A 232 10.58 -20.02 6.86
C GLU A 232 10.15 -21.22 6.00
N PHE A 233 10.16 -21.11 4.67
CA PHE A 233 9.60 -22.13 3.77
C PHE A 233 10.64 -22.71 2.82
N ALA A 234 10.75 -24.05 2.78
CA ALA A 234 11.55 -24.74 1.77
C ALA A 234 10.74 -24.90 0.46
N ALA A 235 11.41 -25.31 -0.62
CA ALA A 235 10.75 -25.51 -1.93
C ALA A 235 9.56 -26.49 -1.87
N LYS A 236 9.63 -27.52 -1.02
CA LYS A 236 8.55 -28.48 -0.77
C LYS A 236 7.30 -27.86 -0.13
N ASP A 237 7.43 -26.70 0.50
CA ASP A 237 6.35 -26.03 1.25
C ASP A 237 5.61 -24.99 0.38
N ALA A 238 5.77 -25.03 -0.95
CA ALA A 238 5.24 -24.04 -1.88
C ALA A 238 3.72 -23.78 -1.71
N ALA A 239 2.92 -24.85 -1.52
CA ALA A 239 1.48 -24.72 -1.30
C ALA A 239 1.14 -24.03 0.03
N VAL A 240 1.89 -24.32 1.09
CA VAL A 240 1.73 -23.68 2.40
C VAL A 240 2.13 -22.21 2.30
N LYS A 241 3.30 -21.92 1.73
CA LYS A 241 3.77 -20.56 1.43
C LYS A 241 2.71 -19.75 0.66
N ALA A 242 2.14 -20.32 -0.40
CA ALA A 242 1.09 -19.69 -1.19
C ALA A 242 -0.16 -19.36 -0.34
N LYS A 243 -0.60 -20.30 0.51
CA LYS A 243 -1.73 -20.09 1.43
C LYS A 243 -1.47 -18.95 2.43
N HIS A 244 -0.26 -18.88 2.99
CA HIS A 244 0.11 -17.79 3.90
C HIS A 244 0.14 -16.44 3.16
N LEU A 245 0.72 -16.38 1.96
CA LEU A 245 0.75 -15.16 1.12
C LEU A 245 -0.66 -14.69 0.75
N GLN A 246 -1.56 -15.59 0.34
CA GLN A 246 -2.95 -15.25 0.03
C GLN A 246 -3.70 -14.76 1.28
N THR A 247 -3.49 -15.42 2.42
CA THR A 247 -4.11 -15.04 3.70
C THR A 247 -3.64 -13.65 4.16
N LEU A 248 -2.35 -13.35 3.97
CA LEU A 248 -1.76 -12.05 4.27
C LEU A 248 -2.27 -10.98 3.30
N GLY A 249 -2.25 -11.25 1.99
CA GLY A 249 -2.78 -10.38 0.94
C GLY A 249 -4.24 -9.99 1.18
N ALA A 250 -5.10 -10.96 1.50
CA ALA A 250 -6.50 -10.71 1.84
C ALA A 250 -6.67 -9.75 3.05
N LYS A 251 -5.79 -9.84 4.06
CA LYS A 251 -5.83 -8.94 5.22
C LYS A 251 -5.38 -7.53 4.88
N LEU A 252 -4.31 -7.42 4.10
CA LEU A 252 -3.80 -6.14 3.62
C LEU A 252 -4.84 -5.44 2.73
N HIS A 253 -5.50 -6.18 1.82
CA HIS A 253 -6.63 -5.67 1.07
C HIS A 253 -7.78 -5.20 1.96
N ASN A 254 -8.14 -5.99 2.99
CA ASN A 254 -9.21 -5.59 3.91
C ASN A 254 -8.89 -4.26 4.60
N ILE A 255 -7.66 -4.09 5.09
CA ILE A 255 -7.22 -2.86 5.74
C ILE A 255 -7.18 -1.70 4.74
N SER A 256 -6.58 -1.90 3.57
CA SER A 256 -6.46 -0.87 2.54
C SER A 256 -7.83 -0.37 2.06
N ASN A 257 -8.76 -1.29 1.78
CA ASN A 257 -10.12 -0.96 1.36
C ASN A 257 -10.92 -0.28 2.48
N ARG A 258 -10.82 -0.78 3.71
CA ARG A 258 -11.61 -0.28 4.84
C ARG A 258 -11.20 1.11 5.27
N PHE A 259 -9.90 1.41 5.25
CA PHE A 259 -9.36 2.67 5.78
C PHE A 259 -8.86 3.62 4.70
N ILE A 260 -9.00 3.26 3.41
CA ILE A 260 -8.47 4.02 2.26
C ILE A 260 -7.01 4.40 2.54
N THR A 261 -6.22 3.36 2.82
CA THR A 261 -4.83 3.47 3.27
C THR A 261 -3.89 2.75 2.30
N PRO A 262 -2.89 3.45 1.73
CA PRO A 262 -1.87 2.82 0.92
C PRO A 262 -1.10 1.78 1.73
N VAL A 263 -0.87 0.63 1.10
CA VAL A 263 0.00 -0.43 1.63
C VAL A 263 1.19 -0.57 0.69
N LEU A 264 2.39 -0.32 1.20
CA LEU A 264 3.64 -0.54 0.51
C LEU A 264 4.32 -1.81 1.04
N CYS A 265 4.56 -2.77 0.16
CA CYS A 265 5.37 -3.94 0.45
C CYS A 265 6.71 -3.85 -0.29
N ILE A 266 7.82 -3.89 0.45
CA ILE A 266 9.14 -3.98 -0.14
C ILE A 266 9.48 -5.45 -0.35
N ASN A 267 9.88 -5.81 -1.57
CA ASN A 267 10.25 -7.15 -1.95
C ASN A 267 11.70 -7.19 -2.47
N GLN A 268 12.35 -8.33 -2.29
CA GLN A 268 13.66 -8.62 -2.85
C GLN A 268 13.49 -9.38 -4.17
N VAL A 269 14.58 -9.59 -4.88
CA VAL A 269 14.60 -10.37 -6.11
C VAL A 269 15.44 -11.63 -5.96
N THR A 270 15.18 -12.59 -6.83
CA THR A 270 15.91 -13.85 -7.00
C THR A 270 16.31 -14.01 -8.46
N ASP A 271 17.41 -14.70 -8.73
CA ASP A 271 17.86 -15.00 -10.09
C ASP A 271 16.89 -15.96 -10.80
N ARG A 272 16.65 -15.74 -12.09
CA ARG A 272 16.01 -16.74 -12.95
C ARG A 272 17.05 -17.78 -13.37
N VAL A 273 16.94 -19.00 -12.85
CA VAL A 273 17.62 -20.15 -13.44
C VAL A 273 16.77 -20.63 -14.61
N ARG A 274 17.20 -20.36 -15.86
CA ARG A 274 16.57 -20.95 -17.04
C ARG A 274 16.91 -22.44 -17.06
N GLU A 275 16.00 -23.29 -16.59
CA GLU A 275 16.07 -24.72 -16.89
C GLU A 275 15.59 -24.92 -18.34
N MET A 276 16.44 -25.49 -19.20
CA MET A 276 16.24 -25.57 -20.65
C MET A 276 15.02 -26.41 -21.12
N ASN A 277 14.14 -26.90 -20.23
CA ASN A 277 13.12 -27.90 -20.56
C ASN A 277 11.70 -27.66 -19.98
N SER A 278 11.30 -26.43 -19.62
CA SER A 278 9.91 -26.17 -19.18
C SER A 278 9.21 -25.14 -20.06
N GLU A 279 8.22 -25.59 -20.84
CA GLU A 279 7.37 -24.78 -21.72
C GLU A 279 6.25 -24.03 -20.96
N GLN A 280 6.27 -24.03 -19.63
CA GLN A 280 5.34 -23.27 -18.78
C GLN A 280 6.11 -22.22 -17.99
N ASP A 281 6.59 -21.20 -18.70
CA ASP A 281 7.24 -20.05 -18.10
C ASP A 281 6.11 -19.10 -17.63
N ASP A 282 5.84 -19.08 -16.31
CA ASP A 282 4.91 -18.13 -15.69
C ASP A 282 5.48 -16.69 -15.86
N ASP A 283 5.16 -16.07 -17.01
CA ASP A 283 5.59 -14.72 -17.35
C ASP A 283 4.92 -13.71 -16.41
N LEU A 284 5.63 -13.31 -15.35
CA LEU A 284 5.22 -12.27 -14.39
C LEU A 284 5.23 -10.85 -14.99
N GLY A 285 5.09 -10.72 -16.31
CA GLY A 285 5.24 -9.48 -17.07
C GLY A 285 6.69 -9.00 -17.14
N LEU A 286 7.66 -9.92 -17.04
CA LEU A 286 9.09 -9.63 -16.93
C LEU A 286 9.84 -10.33 -18.07
N GLN A 287 9.57 -9.91 -19.30
CA GLN A 287 10.33 -10.35 -20.47
C GLN A 287 11.78 -9.83 -20.37
N ASP A 288 12.75 -10.70 -20.64
CA ASP A 288 14.21 -10.45 -20.66
C ASP A 288 14.95 -10.08 -19.36
N LYS A 289 14.31 -10.07 -18.18
CA LYS A 289 15.03 -9.79 -16.92
C LYS A 289 15.67 -11.03 -16.30
N LYS A 290 16.96 -10.90 -15.95
CA LYS A 290 17.76 -11.91 -15.23
C LYS A 290 17.24 -12.19 -13.81
N VAL A 291 16.50 -11.24 -13.23
CA VAL A 291 15.98 -11.30 -11.85
C VAL A 291 14.47 -11.15 -11.81
N VAL A 292 13.83 -11.85 -10.88
CA VAL A 292 12.37 -11.82 -10.63
C VAL A 292 12.07 -11.57 -9.15
N PRO A 293 10.91 -10.98 -8.79
CA PRO A 293 10.51 -10.83 -7.40
C PRO A 293 10.44 -12.16 -6.64
N ALA A 294 10.93 -12.18 -5.41
CA ALA A 294 11.18 -13.42 -4.64
C ALA A 294 9.92 -14.22 -4.22
N LEU A 295 8.73 -13.63 -4.33
CA LEU A 295 7.48 -14.22 -3.83
C LEU A 295 6.61 -14.86 -4.92
N GLY A 296 7.01 -14.74 -6.19
CA GLY A 296 6.38 -15.45 -7.32
C GLY A 296 4.93 -15.03 -7.62
N ILE A 297 4.23 -15.87 -8.39
CA ILE A 297 2.88 -15.58 -8.92
C ILE A 297 1.81 -15.46 -7.82
N SER A 298 1.90 -16.29 -6.77
CA SER A 298 0.92 -16.29 -5.67
C SER A 298 0.81 -14.91 -4.99
N TRP A 299 1.94 -14.23 -4.84
CA TRP A 299 1.97 -12.86 -4.32
C TRP A 299 1.64 -11.82 -5.39
N SER A 300 2.13 -12.01 -6.62
CA SER A 300 1.87 -11.09 -7.74
C SER A 300 0.37 -10.87 -7.97
N ASN A 301 -0.45 -11.91 -7.80
CA ASN A 301 -1.91 -11.85 -7.92
C ASN A 301 -2.61 -11.05 -6.80
N GLN A 302 -1.89 -10.65 -5.75
CA GLN A 302 -2.41 -9.80 -4.66
C GLN A 302 -2.10 -8.31 -4.88
N LEU A 303 -1.32 -7.96 -5.91
CA LEU A 303 -0.82 -6.61 -6.09
C LEU A 303 -1.74 -5.79 -7.00
N LEU A 304 -1.91 -4.52 -6.66
CA LEU A 304 -2.47 -3.54 -7.57
C LEU A 304 -1.41 -3.01 -8.54
N MET A 305 -0.20 -2.82 -8.03
CA MET A 305 0.88 -2.16 -8.72
C MET A 305 2.21 -2.78 -8.32
N ARG A 306 3.07 -3.03 -9.31
CA ARG A 306 4.45 -3.45 -9.11
C ARG A 306 5.41 -2.48 -9.79
N VAL A 307 6.36 -2.00 -9.00
CA VAL A 307 7.48 -1.19 -9.46
C VAL A 307 8.78 -1.97 -9.22
N MET A 308 9.57 -2.11 -10.27
CA MET A 308 10.93 -2.65 -10.17
C MET A 308 11.92 -1.51 -10.06
N VAL A 309 12.84 -1.63 -9.10
CA VAL A 309 13.96 -0.69 -8.96
C VAL A 309 15.29 -1.41 -9.11
N ALA A 310 16.22 -0.79 -9.82
CA ALA A 310 17.56 -1.32 -10.02
C ALA A 310 18.62 -0.23 -9.87
N ARG A 311 19.80 -0.64 -9.41
CA ARG A 311 20.99 0.21 -9.40
C ARG A 311 21.67 0.10 -10.76
N THR A 312 21.98 1.22 -11.38
CA THR A 312 22.76 1.23 -12.63
C THR A 312 24.26 1.33 -12.32
N GLN A 313 25.09 1.11 -13.35
CA GLN A 313 26.54 1.36 -13.27
C GLN A 313 26.91 2.82 -13.54
N HIS A 314 25.95 3.66 -13.89
CA HIS A 314 26.17 5.05 -14.26
C HIS A 314 25.99 6.00 -13.06
N THR A 315 26.71 7.11 -13.09
CA THR A 315 26.53 8.25 -12.18
C THR A 315 25.64 9.29 -12.84
N ALA A 316 24.78 9.94 -12.05
CA ALA A 316 23.99 11.05 -12.55
C ALA A 316 24.90 12.22 -12.97
N PRO A 317 24.53 12.98 -14.01
CA PRO A 317 25.29 14.17 -14.42
C PRO A 317 25.41 15.14 -13.23
N THR A 318 26.60 15.68 -13.03
CA THR A 318 26.95 16.55 -11.89
C THR A 318 26.12 17.82 -11.82
N GLU A 319 25.50 18.23 -12.93
CA GLU A 319 24.65 19.42 -13.03
C GLU A 319 23.24 19.21 -12.46
N LEU A 320 22.74 17.97 -12.37
CA LEU A 320 21.36 17.65 -11.99
C LEU A 320 21.25 16.91 -10.65
N ALA A 321 22.33 16.28 -10.21
CA ALA A 321 22.42 15.62 -8.92
C ALA A 321 23.86 15.67 -8.41
N SER A 322 24.04 15.53 -7.09
CA SER A 322 25.31 15.61 -6.36
C SER A 322 26.30 14.47 -6.66
N GLY A 323 26.45 14.06 -7.94
CA GLY A 323 27.29 12.92 -8.36
C GLY A 323 26.78 11.56 -7.88
N GLY A 324 25.49 11.46 -7.54
CA GLY A 324 24.88 10.26 -7.00
C GLY A 324 24.81 9.11 -8.02
N ILE A 325 24.84 7.88 -7.54
CA ILE A 325 24.64 6.69 -8.37
C ILE A 325 23.23 6.71 -8.96
N LEU A 326 23.15 6.57 -10.28
CA LEU A 326 21.90 6.54 -11.03
C LEU A 326 21.19 5.20 -10.81
N ARG A 327 19.88 5.27 -10.61
CA ARG A 327 18.99 4.13 -10.43
C ARG A 327 17.82 4.24 -11.40
N THR A 328 17.22 3.11 -11.74
CA THR A 328 16.02 3.04 -12.58
C THR A 328 14.84 2.58 -11.75
N MET A 329 13.69 3.20 -12.00
CA MET A 329 12.39 2.80 -11.50
C MET A 329 11.53 2.45 -12.71
N GLU A 330 10.93 1.27 -12.72
CA GLU A 330 10.13 0.78 -13.84
C GLU A 330 8.78 0.26 -13.34
N VAL A 331 7.70 0.73 -13.95
CA VAL A 331 6.36 0.17 -13.69
C VAL A 331 6.24 -1.13 -14.47
N VAL A 332 6.22 -2.27 -13.79
CA VAL A 332 6.01 -3.58 -14.43
C VAL A 332 4.54 -3.74 -14.81
N PHE A 333 3.67 -3.46 -13.85
CA PHE A 333 2.23 -3.39 -14.11
C PHE A 333 1.56 -2.42 -13.13
N ALA A 334 0.55 -1.74 -13.64
CA ALA A 334 -0.42 -0.97 -12.89
C ALA A 334 -1.67 -0.81 -13.77
N PRO A 335 -2.90 -0.80 -13.22
CA PRO A 335 -4.11 -0.65 -14.04
C PRO A 335 -4.25 0.74 -14.68
N HIS A 336 -3.51 1.73 -14.21
CA HIS A 336 -3.69 3.14 -14.56
C HIS A 336 -2.45 3.80 -15.21
N ILE A 337 -1.35 3.05 -15.36
CA ILE A 337 -0.08 3.51 -15.94
C ILE A 337 0.41 2.44 -16.91
N ALA A 338 0.84 2.85 -18.11
CA ALA A 338 1.50 1.97 -19.05
C ALA A 338 2.93 1.64 -18.58
N GLN A 339 3.46 0.49 -18.98
CA GLN A 339 4.85 0.13 -18.69
C GLN A 339 5.80 1.23 -19.18
N SER A 340 6.61 1.73 -18.27
CA SER A 340 7.52 2.85 -18.49
C SER A 340 8.60 2.84 -17.42
N SER A 341 9.69 3.56 -17.66
CA SER A 341 10.80 3.71 -16.72
C SER A 341 11.11 5.19 -16.47
N CYS A 342 11.73 5.45 -15.33
CA CYS A 342 12.21 6.77 -14.92
C CYS A 342 13.53 6.59 -14.16
N TYR A 343 14.47 7.49 -14.39
CA TYR A 343 15.71 7.53 -13.63
C TYR A 343 15.54 8.29 -12.33
N TYR A 344 16.29 7.88 -11.30
CA TYR A 344 16.31 8.58 -10.04
C TYR A 344 17.64 8.40 -9.31
N THR A 345 17.86 9.26 -8.32
CA THR A 345 19.02 9.20 -7.43
C THR A 345 18.57 9.10 -5.98
N VAL A 346 19.49 8.65 -5.13
CA VAL A 346 19.33 8.70 -3.68
C VAL A 346 20.52 9.47 -3.13
N ASP A 347 20.26 10.61 -2.51
CA ASP A 347 21.25 11.54 -1.96
C ASP A 347 20.97 11.82 -0.47
N LEU A 348 21.64 12.82 0.12
CA LEU A 348 21.41 13.20 1.51
C LEU A 348 19.96 13.66 1.77
N GLU A 349 19.31 14.25 0.77
CA GLU A 349 17.99 14.87 0.86
C GLU A 349 16.87 13.85 0.68
N GLY A 350 17.10 12.81 -0.11
CA GLY A 350 16.17 11.71 -0.29
C GLY A 350 16.28 11.06 -1.65
N VAL A 351 15.14 10.57 -2.12
CA VAL A 351 14.94 9.98 -3.44
C VAL A 351 14.40 11.07 -4.37
N LYS A 352 15.08 11.29 -5.48
CA LYS A 352 14.70 12.29 -6.49
C LYS A 352 14.72 11.70 -7.88
N GLY A 353 13.61 11.82 -8.60
CA GLY A 353 13.54 11.51 -10.03
C GLY A 353 14.32 12.53 -10.86
N LEU A 354 14.74 12.09 -12.04
CA LEU A 354 15.39 12.90 -13.06
C LEU A 354 14.47 12.96 -14.28
N ASP A 355 14.22 14.16 -14.80
CA ASP A 355 13.41 14.33 -16.02
C ASP A 355 14.22 13.87 -17.25
N ASP A 356 13.54 13.17 -18.17
CA ASP A 356 14.13 12.67 -19.42
C ASP A 356 14.55 13.80 -20.38
N HIS A 357 14.14 15.05 -20.13
CA HIS A 357 14.45 16.22 -20.95
C HIS A 357 15.92 16.67 -20.92
N VAL A 358 16.82 15.90 -20.32
CA VAL A 358 18.24 16.25 -20.18
C VAL A 358 19.19 15.23 -20.82
N GLN A 359 18.66 14.37 -21.69
CA GLN A 359 19.46 13.44 -22.50
C GLN A 359 19.72 13.89 -23.96
N ASN A 360 19.38 15.14 -24.33
CA ASN A 360 19.75 15.70 -25.63
C ASN A 360 20.91 16.68 -25.52
#